data_AF-A0A4Q4YXN3-F1
#
_entry.id   AF-A0A4Q4YXN3-F1
#
_cell.length_a   1.000
_cell.length_b   1.000
_cell.length_c   1.000
_cell.angle_alpha   90.00
_cell.angle_beta   90.00
_cell.angle_gamma   90.00
#
_symmetry.space_group_name_H-M   'P 1'
#
loop_
_entity.id
_entity.type
_entity.pdbx_description
1 polymer ?
#
loop_
_entity_poly.entity_id
_entity_poly.type
_entity_poly.pdbx_seq_one_letter_code
_entity_poly.pdbx_strand_id
1 'polypeptide(L)'
;MGEIRRLSSTITNDPQDLSGIVRQAYDLKKSHSIFDFEKIHPAKPSIGRKIGQAVHCLGRLHVAFLTLIRAARRVSGFENLRIGWSELPSLAKTKTRARRKSAIPAWTVAQTFKCLGLEYTDKQARRLMCREGDTVRQSFTRTELVNRFDKLKPASNEVHAEIQLILDLARRGISFSTPFPYIGCSKLSCLLCAEFLASVGSFPTRGCHGKVYDLWTIPEQKGLEQASVDSICSAIKKLETRLEEILLQNPNPKPLEKESTIGGSSVATAIPLTNNQYLSNLIVNRLQNERQHATSAAARQRPSSPNGKDTVNEELDSTTPIEAGEAQGYKSRRDYNRSLGIPYNGPKDPPTCPFDEFWRAYTTFSLPAIFDKFGHGNEIDRELPHLRTFLSCPQQERPLVWRLCHYIALGDVNAAASLPAVEAAAEAFGISPHLNTRDRLQLYEFYGELLGAADPLLLQEAWETGTLLRFSKDRLGTRIDSRVCSLLAGLDISRRRVQDQVSRRKATEAPHQAPPAAAETKKEKLEEERGQEEEKETAKGKKEDVEGKKVEDKVGAEDKKQEKVTNFPMLAAVPRLLGASWSLLLSLTGSSRG
;
A
#
# COMPACT_ATOMS: atom_id res chain seq x y z
N MET A 1 -26.86 -4.91 -20.55
CA MET A 1 -26.61 -4.84 -22.02
C MET A 1 -26.86 -3.47 -22.64
N GLY A 2 -27.96 -2.76 -22.34
CA GLY A 2 -28.25 -1.43 -22.92
C GLY A 2 -27.15 -0.39 -22.65
N GLU A 3 -26.68 -0.28 -21.41
CA GLU A 3 -25.61 0.65 -21.03
C GLU A 3 -24.28 0.39 -21.76
N ILE A 4 -23.95 -0.87 -22.01
CA ILE A 4 -22.73 -1.26 -22.73
C ILE A 4 -22.83 -0.86 -24.21
N ARG A 5 -24.00 -1.05 -24.83
CA ARG A 5 -24.24 -0.56 -26.21
C ARG A 5 -24.17 0.95 -26.28
N ARG A 6 -24.64 1.66 -25.25
CA ARG A 6 -24.55 3.12 -25.16
C ARG A 6 -23.09 3.57 -25.12
N LEU A 7 -22.27 3.00 -24.23
CA LEU A 7 -20.84 3.30 -24.15
C LEU A 7 -20.14 2.99 -25.48
N SER A 8 -20.42 1.83 -26.07
CA SER A 8 -19.87 1.45 -27.38
C SER A 8 -20.29 2.43 -28.48
N SER A 9 -21.54 2.88 -28.49
CA SER A 9 -22.06 3.85 -29.45
C SER A 9 -21.35 5.20 -29.32
N THR A 10 -21.15 5.69 -28.09
CA THR A 10 -20.39 6.94 -27.86
C THR A 10 -18.94 6.80 -28.33
N ILE A 11 -18.25 5.71 -28.00
CA ILE A 11 -16.86 5.49 -28.46
C ILE A 11 -16.76 5.46 -29.99
N THR A 12 -17.74 4.85 -30.67
CA THR A 12 -17.72 4.72 -32.14
C THR A 12 -18.13 6.01 -32.84
N ASN A 13 -19.20 6.67 -32.36
CA ASN A 13 -19.80 7.80 -33.05
C ASN A 13 -19.16 9.13 -32.69
N ASP A 14 -18.64 9.26 -31.47
CA ASP A 14 -17.96 10.45 -30.99
C ASP A 14 -16.77 10.10 -30.07
N PRO A 15 -15.66 9.62 -30.64
CA PRO A 15 -14.47 9.27 -29.86
C PRO A 15 -13.83 10.49 -29.18
N GLN A 16 -14.22 11.72 -29.52
CA GLN A 16 -13.72 12.95 -28.91
C GLN A 16 -14.50 13.34 -27.66
N ASP A 17 -15.70 12.79 -27.43
CA ASP A 17 -16.46 12.96 -26.19
C ASP A 17 -15.87 12.12 -25.04
N LEU A 18 -14.62 12.42 -24.67
CA LEU A 18 -13.91 11.75 -23.58
C LEU A 18 -14.67 11.86 -22.25
N SER A 19 -15.35 12.98 -22.02
CA SER A 19 -16.15 13.22 -20.82
C SER A 19 -17.34 12.27 -20.74
N GLY A 20 -18.13 12.16 -21.81
CA GLY A 20 -19.26 11.24 -21.89
C GLY A 20 -18.82 9.78 -21.82
N ILE A 21 -17.70 9.41 -22.46
CA ILE A 21 -17.11 8.07 -22.38
C ILE A 21 -16.74 7.73 -20.93
N VAL A 22 -16.00 8.61 -20.24
CA VAL A 22 -15.56 8.39 -18.86
C VAL A 22 -16.75 8.32 -17.89
N ARG A 23 -17.76 9.17 -18.07
CA ARG A 23 -18.97 9.16 -17.24
C ARG A 23 -19.79 7.88 -17.42
N GLN A 24 -20.01 7.45 -18.67
CA GLN A 24 -20.72 6.20 -18.94
C GLN A 24 -19.96 4.96 -18.43
N ALA A 25 -18.63 4.96 -18.56
CA ALA A 25 -17.79 3.91 -17.99
C ALA A 25 -17.87 3.87 -16.45
N TYR A 26 -17.99 5.03 -15.80
CA TYR A 26 -18.21 5.13 -14.37
C TYR A 26 -19.57 4.56 -13.95
N ASP A 27 -20.65 4.89 -14.67
CA ASP A 27 -21.99 4.34 -14.38
C ASP A 27 -22.00 2.81 -14.51
N LEU A 28 -21.38 2.27 -15.56
CA LEU A 28 -21.19 0.83 -15.73
C LEU A 28 -20.37 0.20 -14.60
N LYS A 29 -19.26 0.83 -14.21
CA LYS A 29 -18.42 0.37 -13.08
C LYS A 29 -19.18 0.33 -11.76
N LYS A 30 -20.10 1.28 -11.54
CA LYS A 30 -20.91 1.38 -10.32
C LYS A 30 -21.95 0.25 -10.26
N SER A 31 -22.54 -0.09 -11.40
CA SER A 31 -23.64 -1.05 -11.48
C SER A 31 -23.21 -2.50 -11.74
N HIS A 32 -21.96 -2.74 -12.17
CA HIS A 32 -21.50 -4.07 -12.59
C HIS A 32 -20.10 -4.42 -12.06
N SER A 33 -19.97 -5.64 -11.54
CA SER A 33 -18.67 -6.23 -11.19
C SER A 33 -17.91 -6.70 -12.44
N ILE A 34 -16.60 -6.95 -12.33
CA ILE A 34 -15.81 -7.52 -13.44
C ILE A 34 -16.39 -8.89 -13.88
N PHE A 35 -16.90 -9.68 -12.94
CA PHE A 35 -17.51 -10.99 -13.22
C PHE A 35 -18.79 -10.88 -14.07
N ASP A 36 -19.55 -9.79 -13.93
CA ASP A 36 -20.73 -9.58 -14.77
C ASP A 36 -20.35 -9.36 -16.24
N PHE A 37 -19.16 -8.81 -16.51
CA PHE A 37 -18.66 -8.68 -17.87
C PHE A 37 -18.23 -10.02 -18.49
N GLU A 38 -17.80 -10.99 -17.68
CA GLU A 38 -17.43 -12.33 -18.17
C GLU A 38 -18.64 -13.06 -18.78
N LYS A 39 -19.83 -12.83 -18.20
CA LYS A 39 -21.10 -13.38 -18.67
C LYS A 39 -21.55 -12.81 -20.02
N ILE A 40 -20.98 -11.69 -20.47
CA ILE A 40 -21.32 -11.08 -21.78
C ILE A 40 -20.86 -11.98 -22.93
N HIS A 41 -19.76 -12.71 -22.74
CA HIS A 41 -19.23 -13.63 -23.76
C HIS A 41 -18.97 -15.02 -23.14
N PRO A 42 -20.02 -15.82 -22.88
CA PRO A 42 -19.90 -17.10 -22.17
C PRO A 42 -18.89 -18.06 -22.82
N ALA A 43 -18.79 -18.07 -24.15
CA ALA A 43 -17.83 -18.91 -24.88
C ALA A 43 -16.36 -18.48 -24.73
N LYS A 44 -16.09 -17.23 -24.30
CA LYS A 44 -14.73 -16.67 -24.11
C LYS A 44 -14.74 -15.63 -22.96
N PRO A 45 -14.86 -16.07 -21.69
CA PRO A 45 -14.97 -15.19 -20.53
C PRO A 45 -13.82 -14.18 -20.39
N SER A 46 -12.63 -14.55 -20.88
CA SER A 46 -11.43 -13.69 -20.88
C SER A 46 -11.61 -12.39 -21.68
N ILE A 47 -12.41 -12.39 -22.74
CA ILE A 47 -12.73 -11.18 -23.51
C ILE A 47 -13.60 -10.25 -22.67
N GLY A 48 -14.66 -10.80 -22.06
CA GLY A 48 -15.54 -10.09 -21.14
C GLY A 48 -14.76 -9.47 -19.98
N ARG A 49 -13.87 -10.25 -19.34
CA ARG A 49 -12.98 -9.76 -18.29
C ARG A 49 -12.14 -8.56 -18.73
N LYS A 50 -11.52 -8.61 -19.92
CA LYS A 50 -10.71 -7.51 -20.47
C LYS A 50 -11.55 -6.24 -20.70
N ILE A 51 -12.78 -6.39 -21.21
CA ILE A 51 -13.71 -5.27 -21.37
C ILE A 51 -14.06 -4.69 -20.00
N GLY A 52 -14.44 -5.54 -19.04
CA GLY A 52 -14.75 -5.13 -17.67
C GLY A 52 -13.58 -4.39 -17.02
N GLN A 53 -12.35 -4.86 -17.20
CA GLN A 53 -11.13 -4.19 -16.72
C GLN A 53 -10.94 -2.81 -17.37
N ALA A 54 -11.15 -2.67 -18.68
CA ALA A 54 -11.03 -1.40 -19.38
C ALA A 54 -12.10 -0.40 -18.92
N VAL A 55 -13.37 -0.83 -18.83
CA VAL A 55 -14.48 -0.01 -18.32
C VAL A 55 -14.22 0.42 -16.88
N HIS A 56 -13.80 -0.50 -16.01
CA HIS A 56 -13.44 -0.19 -14.63
C HIS A 56 -12.25 0.77 -14.55
N CYS A 57 -11.26 0.64 -15.45
CA CYS A 57 -10.13 1.57 -15.53
C CYS A 57 -10.59 2.99 -15.90
N LEU A 58 -11.40 3.13 -16.95
CA LEU A 58 -11.97 4.42 -17.37
C LEU A 58 -12.86 5.02 -16.28
N GLY A 59 -13.71 4.21 -15.65
CA GLY A 59 -14.58 4.65 -14.57
C GLY A 59 -13.81 5.15 -13.33
N ARG A 60 -12.57 4.66 -13.09
CA ARG A 60 -11.71 5.20 -12.01
C ARG A 60 -11.33 6.65 -12.24
N LEU A 61 -11.24 7.12 -13.49
CA LEU A 61 -10.93 8.53 -13.78
C LEU A 61 -12.03 9.45 -13.24
N HIS A 62 -13.30 9.07 -13.43
CA HIS A 62 -14.41 9.84 -12.86
C HIS A 62 -14.43 9.76 -11.32
N VAL A 63 -14.14 8.60 -10.73
CA VAL A 63 -13.99 8.47 -9.27
C VAL A 63 -12.90 9.40 -8.74
N ALA A 64 -11.74 9.44 -9.40
CA ALA A 64 -10.64 10.30 -9.03
C ALA A 64 -11.04 11.78 -9.12
N PHE A 65 -11.72 12.18 -10.18
CA PHE A 65 -12.26 13.53 -10.35
C PHE A 65 -13.25 13.91 -9.23
N LEU A 66 -14.22 13.05 -8.92
CA LEU A 66 -15.17 13.29 -7.83
C LEU A 66 -14.46 13.35 -6.47
N THR A 67 -13.43 12.53 -6.27
CA THR A 67 -12.61 12.54 -5.06
C THR A 67 -11.85 13.86 -4.93
N LEU A 68 -11.28 14.36 -6.02
CA LEU A 68 -10.61 15.66 -6.08
C LEU A 68 -11.58 16.80 -5.73
N ILE A 69 -12.79 16.82 -6.32
CA ILE A 69 -13.80 17.83 -5.99
C ILE A 69 -14.15 17.80 -4.50
N ARG A 70 -14.36 16.61 -3.93
CA ARG A 70 -14.66 16.48 -2.49
C ARG A 70 -13.50 16.95 -1.62
N ALA A 71 -12.27 16.60 -1.99
CA ALA A 71 -11.08 17.06 -1.28
C ALA A 71 -10.98 18.59 -1.35
N ALA A 72 -11.15 19.18 -2.53
CA ALA A 72 -11.12 20.62 -2.75
C ALA A 72 -12.17 21.37 -1.91
N ARG A 73 -13.38 20.80 -1.77
CA ARG A 73 -14.44 21.38 -0.91
C ARG A 73 -14.14 21.31 0.58
N ARG A 74 -13.26 20.40 1.02
CA ARG A 74 -12.96 20.15 2.45
C ARG A 74 -11.66 20.79 2.92
N VAL A 75 -10.77 21.15 2.01
CA VAL A 75 -9.44 21.67 2.32
C VAL A 75 -9.45 23.18 2.06
N SER A 76 -9.48 23.98 3.12
CA SER A 76 -9.26 25.43 3.04
C SER A 76 -7.99 25.75 2.24
N GLY A 77 -8.06 26.70 1.31
CA GLY A 77 -6.97 27.03 0.37
C GLY A 77 -7.10 26.39 -1.02
N PHE A 78 -8.06 25.47 -1.21
CA PHE A 78 -8.39 24.94 -2.54
C PHE A 78 -9.40 25.83 -3.30
N GLU A 79 -9.81 26.99 -2.75
CA GLU A 79 -10.71 27.92 -3.45
C GLU A 79 -10.09 28.43 -4.76
N ASN A 80 -8.76 28.43 -4.83
CA ASN A 80 -7.96 28.82 -6.00
C ASN A 80 -7.40 27.61 -6.77
N LEU A 81 -7.98 26.42 -6.62
CA LEU A 81 -7.53 25.23 -7.34
C LEU A 81 -7.66 25.45 -8.85
N ARG A 82 -6.52 25.40 -9.55
CA ARG A 82 -6.46 25.38 -11.01
C ARG A 82 -6.09 23.99 -11.48
N ILE A 83 -6.95 23.39 -12.27
CA ILE A 83 -6.67 22.12 -12.95
C ILE A 83 -6.27 22.46 -14.37
N GLY A 84 -4.99 22.32 -14.67
CA GLY A 84 -4.46 22.43 -16.02
C GLY A 84 -4.27 21.04 -16.63
N TRP A 85 -4.63 20.90 -17.90
CA TRP A 85 -4.15 19.79 -18.70
C TRP A 85 -2.77 20.15 -19.23
N SER A 86 -1.81 19.24 -19.09
CA SER A 86 -0.54 19.31 -19.80
C SER A 86 -0.58 18.32 -20.93
N GLU A 87 -0.41 18.79 -22.16
CA GLU A 87 -0.17 17.90 -23.28
C GLU A 87 1.18 17.25 -23.09
N LEU A 88 1.17 15.93 -22.87
CA LEU A 88 2.39 15.15 -22.85
C LEU A 88 3.02 15.28 -24.24
N PRO A 89 4.30 15.68 -24.33
CA PRO A 89 5.03 15.60 -25.59
C PRO A 89 4.83 14.19 -26.09
N SER A 90 4.10 14.03 -27.19
CA SER A 90 3.61 12.71 -27.52
C SER A 90 4.85 11.83 -27.73
N LEU A 91 5.08 10.89 -26.81
CA LEU A 91 5.78 9.64 -27.12
C LEU A 91 4.91 8.80 -28.06
N ALA A 92 4.04 9.44 -28.85
CA ALA A 92 3.19 8.80 -29.82
C ALA A 92 4.10 7.86 -30.56
N LYS A 93 3.77 6.58 -30.40
CA LYS A 93 4.24 5.48 -31.22
C LYS A 93 3.82 5.84 -32.64
N THR A 94 4.51 6.80 -33.25
CA THR A 94 4.34 7.22 -34.62
C THR A 94 4.83 6.01 -35.38
N LYS A 95 3.85 5.14 -35.71
CA LYS A 95 3.94 3.87 -36.44
C LYS A 95 5.37 3.61 -36.90
N THR A 96 6.15 2.92 -36.06
CA THR A 96 7.47 2.33 -36.42
C THR A 96 8.17 3.08 -37.54
N ARG A 97 8.34 4.40 -37.41
CA ARG A 97 8.98 5.17 -38.47
C ARG A 97 10.42 4.67 -38.46
N ALA A 98 10.79 3.92 -39.51
CA ALA A 98 11.97 3.06 -39.61
C ALA A 98 13.07 3.56 -38.68
N ARG A 99 13.20 2.89 -37.52
CA ARG A 99 14.16 3.11 -36.43
C ARG A 99 15.07 4.29 -36.76
N ARG A 100 14.57 5.54 -36.61
CA ARG A 100 15.38 6.72 -36.88
C ARG A 100 16.62 6.51 -36.03
N LYS A 101 17.76 6.26 -36.68
CA LYS A 101 19.04 6.13 -35.99
C LYS A 101 19.09 7.37 -35.12
N SER A 102 19.03 7.19 -33.80
CA SER A 102 19.18 8.28 -32.85
C SER A 102 20.35 9.12 -33.36
N ALA A 103 20.13 10.41 -33.59
CA ALA A 103 21.17 11.30 -34.13
C ALA A 103 22.43 11.25 -33.27
N ILE A 104 22.27 10.85 -32.01
CA ILE A 104 23.35 10.55 -31.07
C ILE A 104 23.53 9.02 -31.01
N PRO A 105 24.66 8.47 -31.49
CA PRO A 105 24.95 7.05 -31.33
C PRO A 105 24.97 6.69 -29.84
N ALA A 106 24.38 5.54 -29.49
CA ALA A 106 24.39 5.06 -28.12
C ALA A 106 25.84 4.94 -27.64
N TRP A 107 26.16 5.57 -26.51
CA TRP A 107 27.50 5.54 -25.97
C TRP A 107 27.94 4.10 -25.67
N THR A 108 29.20 3.82 -25.95
CA THR A 108 29.88 2.60 -25.51
C THR A 108 30.34 2.76 -24.07
N VAL A 109 30.52 1.65 -23.35
CA VAL A 109 31.09 1.66 -21.99
C VAL A 109 32.44 2.40 -21.95
N ALA A 110 33.26 2.23 -22.98
CA ALA A 110 34.55 2.91 -23.10
C ALA A 110 34.40 4.44 -23.16
N GLN A 111 33.41 4.95 -23.90
CA GLN A 111 33.11 6.39 -23.97
C GLN A 111 32.61 6.91 -22.62
N THR A 112 31.75 6.15 -21.93
CA THR A 112 31.29 6.50 -20.58
C THR A 112 32.47 6.58 -19.61
N PHE A 113 33.36 5.59 -19.61
CA PHE A 113 34.56 5.58 -18.75
C PHE A 113 35.47 6.76 -19.05
N LYS A 114 35.73 7.05 -20.34
CA LYS A 114 36.54 8.20 -20.75
C LYS A 114 35.94 9.52 -20.25
N CYS A 115 34.63 9.69 -20.33
CA CYS A 115 33.95 10.89 -19.84
C CYS A 115 34.06 11.05 -18.32
N LEU A 116 33.99 9.93 -17.59
CA LEU A 116 34.18 9.90 -16.13
C LEU A 116 35.66 10.07 -15.71
N GLY A 117 36.59 10.26 -16.65
CA GLY A 117 38.03 10.31 -16.35
C GLY A 117 38.59 8.97 -15.84
N LEU A 118 37.92 7.85 -16.17
CA LEU A 118 38.32 6.51 -15.74
C LEU A 118 39.00 5.73 -16.86
N GLU A 119 40.04 4.99 -16.50
CA GLU A 119 40.65 4.02 -17.41
C GLU A 119 39.72 2.84 -17.64
N TYR A 120 39.55 2.42 -18.90
CA TYR A 120 38.69 1.30 -19.27
C TYR A 120 39.35 -0.06 -19.02
N THR A 121 39.63 -0.37 -17.75
CA THR A 121 40.29 -1.60 -17.29
C THR A 121 39.37 -2.45 -16.41
N ASP A 122 39.65 -3.75 -16.31
CA ASP A 122 38.93 -4.65 -15.39
C ASP A 122 38.99 -4.18 -13.94
N LYS A 123 40.09 -3.56 -13.53
CA LYS A 123 40.27 -3.01 -12.17
C LYS A 123 39.27 -1.89 -11.89
N GLN A 124 39.13 -0.93 -12.80
CA GLN A 124 38.17 0.17 -12.64
C GLN A 124 36.72 -0.31 -12.78
N ALA A 125 36.45 -1.24 -13.71
CA ALA A 125 35.14 -1.88 -13.82
C ALA A 125 34.73 -2.58 -12.50
N ARG A 126 35.64 -3.31 -11.86
CA ARG A 126 35.40 -3.91 -10.54
C ARG A 126 35.17 -2.85 -9.46
N ARG A 127 36.03 -1.84 -9.39
CA ARG A 127 35.91 -0.75 -8.41
C ARG A 127 34.54 -0.07 -8.47
N LEU A 128 34.00 0.09 -9.67
CA LEU A 128 32.73 0.76 -9.91
C LEU A 128 31.50 -0.12 -9.64
N MET A 129 31.62 -1.44 -9.82
CA MET A 129 30.47 -2.36 -9.78
C MET A 129 30.40 -3.26 -8.55
N CYS A 130 31.51 -3.39 -7.82
CA CYS A 130 31.65 -4.30 -6.69
C CYS A 130 31.90 -3.50 -5.42
N ARG A 131 31.24 -3.92 -4.32
CA ARG A 131 31.52 -3.34 -3.01
C ARG A 131 32.88 -3.83 -2.52
N GLU A 132 33.61 -2.95 -1.84
CA GLU A 132 34.84 -3.33 -1.18
C GLU A 132 34.53 -4.44 -0.15
N GLY A 133 35.19 -5.60 -0.30
CA GLY A 133 34.92 -6.81 0.49
C GLY A 133 33.95 -7.83 -0.13
N ASP A 134 33.35 -7.58 -1.30
CA ASP A 134 32.51 -8.57 -2.00
C ASP A 134 33.38 -9.58 -2.76
N THR A 135 33.81 -10.65 -2.07
CA THR A 135 34.67 -11.71 -2.60
C THR A 135 34.02 -12.47 -3.76
N VAL A 136 32.69 -12.59 -3.76
CA VAL A 136 31.92 -13.29 -4.82
C VAL A 136 31.98 -12.54 -6.15
N ARG A 137 32.14 -11.21 -6.12
CA ARG A 137 32.20 -10.37 -7.32
C ARG A 137 33.62 -10.01 -7.78
N GLN A 138 34.66 -10.59 -7.18
CA GLN A 138 36.04 -10.36 -7.64
C GLN A 138 36.30 -10.86 -9.07
N SER A 139 35.47 -11.76 -9.59
CA SER A 139 35.51 -12.24 -10.97
C SER A 139 34.84 -11.30 -11.98
N PHE A 140 34.27 -10.17 -11.56
CA PHE A 140 33.60 -9.25 -12.48
C PHE A 140 34.60 -8.66 -13.50
N THR A 141 34.25 -8.78 -14.79
CA THR A 141 35.12 -8.37 -15.92
C THR A 141 34.50 -7.23 -16.73
N ARG A 142 35.34 -6.55 -17.51
CA ARG A 142 34.93 -5.56 -18.50
C ARG A 142 33.94 -6.13 -19.51
N THR A 143 34.10 -7.39 -19.92
CA THR A 143 33.16 -8.07 -20.82
C THR A 143 31.78 -8.22 -20.18
N GLU A 144 31.72 -8.53 -18.89
CA GLU A 144 30.45 -8.60 -18.18
C GLU A 144 29.80 -7.21 -18.02
N LEU A 145 30.60 -6.18 -17.77
CA LEU A 145 30.14 -4.79 -17.76
C LEU A 145 29.50 -4.39 -19.11
N VAL A 146 30.16 -4.68 -20.23
CA VAL A 146 29.63 -4.43 -21.58
C VAL A 146 28.32 -5.19 -21.78
N ASN A 147 28.30 -6.50 -21.50
CA ASN A 147 27.11 -7.32 -21.68
C ASN A 147 25.92 -6.81 -20.86
N ARG A 148 26.16 -6.31 -19.65
CA ARG A 148 25.10 -5.75 -18.80
C ARG A 148 24.70 -4.35 -19.25
N PHE A 149 25.66 -3.51 -19.62
CA PHE A 149 25.38 -2.16 -20.15
C PHE A 149 24.60 -2.22 -21.47
N ASP A 150 24.92 -3.16 -22.36
CA ASP A 150 24.20 -3.37 -23.61
C ASP A 150 22.77 -3.87 -23.38
N LYS A 151 22.52 -4.61 -22.30
CA LYS A 151 21.14 -4.98 -21.90
C LYS A 151 20.33 -3.79 -21.39
N LEU A 152 20.98 -2.73 -20.92
CA LEU A 152 20.34 -1.48 -20.50
C LEU A 152 20.10 -0.52 -21.66
N LYS A 153 20.44 -0.87 -22.91
CA LYS A 153 20.03 -0.13 -24.11
C LYS A 153 18.55 -0.40 -24.34
N PRO A 154 17.64 0.47 -23.90
CA PRO A 154 16.23 0.18 -23.89
C PRO A 154 15.61 0.51 -25.23
N ALA A 155 14.47 -0.12 -25.51
CA ALA A 155 13.67 0.19 -26.68
C ALA A 155 12.94 1.54 -26.58
N SER A 156 12.83 2.12 -25.37
CA SER A 156 12.06 3.34 -25.10
C SER A 156 12.68 4.19 -23.99
N ASN A 157 12.47 5.50 -24.07
CA ASN A 157 12.77 6.42 -22.97
C ASN A 157 11.49 6.67 -22.17
N GLU A 158 11.63 6.87 -20.87
CA GLU A 158 10.54 7.19 -19.94
C GLU A 158 10.75 8.59 -19.35
N VAL A 159 9.75 9.45 -19.55
CA VAL A 159 9.73 10.78 -18.96
C VAL A 159 8.94 10.71 -17.67
N HIS A 160 9.57 11.03 -16.55
CA HIS A 160 8.89 11.03 -15.25
C HIS A 160 7.93 12.22 -15.11
N ALA A 161 6.92 12.08 -14.25
CA ALA A 161 5.88 13.11 -14.06
C ALA A 161 6.45 14.45 -13.56
N GLU A 162 7.48 14.40 -12.70
CA GLU A 162 8.14 15.62 -12.21
C GLU A 162 8.77 16.41 -13.36
N ILE A 163 9.41 15.71 -14.31
CA ILE A 163 10.03 16.32 -15.48
C ILE A 163 8.96 16.89 -16.40
N GLN A 164 7.88 16.15 -16.64
CA GLN A 164 6.75 16.64 -17.45
C GLN A 164 6.17 17.94 -16.87
N LEU A 165 6.02 18.02 -15.54
CA LEU A 165 5.51 19.22 -14.87
C LEU A 165 6.43 20.42 -15.08
N ILE A 166 7.75 20.27 -14.89
CA ILE A 166 8.70 21.38 -15.10
C ILE A 166 8.68 21.87 -16.55
N LEU A 167 8.64 20.95 -17.52
CA LEU A 167 8.58 21.32 -18.93
C LEU A 167 7.24 22.01 -19.29
N ASP A 168 6.15 21.64 -18.63
CA ASP A 168 4.86 22.32 -18.80
C ASP A 168 4.88 23.73 -18.21
N LEU A 169 5.46 23.93 -17.02
CA LEU A 169 5.64 25.26 -16.43
C LEU A 169 6.48 26.15 -17.35
N ALA A 170 7.59 25.63 -17.87
CA ALA A 170 8.46 26.31 -18.83
C ALA A 170 7.68 26.76 -20.08
N ARG A 171 6.86 25.86 -20.64
CA ARG A 171 6.06 26.14 -21.84
C ARG A 171 5.01 27.22 -21.61
N ARG A 172 4.50 27.32 -20.38
CA ARG A 172 3.55 28.37 -19.98
C ARG A 172 4.23 29.71 -19.64
N GLY A 173 5.55 29.83 -19.81
CA GLY A 173 6.31 31.03 -19.43
C GLY A 173 6.34 31.27 -17.92
N ILE A 174 6.11 30.22 -17.12
CA ILE A 174 6.15 30.33 -15.67
C ILE A 174 7.60 30.21 -15.22
N SER A 175 8.12 31.27 -14.60
CA SER A 175 9.49 31.29 -14.07
C SER A 175 9.71 30.20 -13.04
N PHE A 176 10.87 29.54 -13.06
CA PHE A 176 11.27 28.61 -12.00
C PHE A 176 11.62 29.31 -10.69
N SER A 177 11.79 30.64 -10.70
CA SER A 177 11.93 31.46 -9.48
C SER A 177 10.59 31.84 -8.84
N THR A 178 9.47 31.53 -9.50
CA THR A 178 8.14 31.75 -8.91
C THR A 178 8.04 30.88 -7.66
N PRO A 179 7.53 31.40 -6.52
CA PRO A 179 7.50 30.65 -5.27
C PRO A 179 6.44 29.55 -5.33
N PHE A 180 6.77 28.43 -5.99
CA PHE A 180 6.08 27.19 -5.76
C PHE A 180 6.71 26.57 -4.52
N PRO A 181 6.01 26.56 -3.38
CA PRO A 181 6.61 26.14 -2.13
C PRO A 181 6.94 24.65 -2.11
N TYR A 182 6.35 23.84 -3.02
CA TYR A 182 6.41 22.39 -2.96
C TYR A 182 5.83 21.71 -4.22
N ILE A 183 6.44 20.61 -4.67
CA ILE A 183 5.87 19.69 -5.66
C ILE A 183 5.34 18.44 -4.93
N GLY A 184 4.01 18.26 -4.97
CA GLY A 184 3.34 17.10 -4.39
C GLY A 184 3.37 15.88 -5.31
N CYS A 185 4.11 14.85 -4.91
CA CYS A 185 4.17 13.56 -5.60
C CYS A 185 3.46 12.47 -4.78
N SER A 186 2.76 11.55 -5.46
CA SER A 186 2.11 10.39 -4.79
C SER A 186 3.12 9.36 -4.28
N LYS A 187 4.31 9.34 -4.88
CA LYS A 187 5.49 8.56 -4.48
C LYS A 187 6.65 9.51 -4.16
N LEU A 188 7.67 9.00 -3.46
CA LEU A 188 8.95 9.71 -3.38
C LEU A 188 9.51 9.87 -4.80
N SER A 189 10.27 10.93 -5.04
CA SER A 189 10.91 11.14 -6.33
C SER A 189 12.10 10.18 -6.51
N CYS A 190 12.40 9.85 -7.76
CA CYS A 190 13.64 9.15 -8.06
C CYS A 190 14.84 10.09 -7.86
N LEU A 191 16.05 9.54 -7.77
CA LEU A 191 17.25 10.36 -7.55
C LEU A 191 17.42 11.42 -8.63
N LEU A 192 17.21 11.04 -9.90
CA LEU A 192 17.34 11.95 -11.03
C LEU A 192 16.32 13.09 -10.99
N CYS A 193 15.06 12.79 -10.66
CA CYS A 193 14.02 13.82 -10.49
C CYS A 193 14.34 14.75 -9.32
N ALA A 194 14.72 14.20 -8.16
CA ALA A 194 15.00 14.99 -6.97
C ALA A 194 16.17 15.98 -7.20
N GLU A 195 17.28 15.49 -7.74
CA GLU A 195 18.47 16.30 -8.03
C GLU A 195 18.21 17.33 -9.16
N PHE A 196 17.45 16.94 -10.19
CA PHE A 196 17.03 17.88 -11.24
C PHE A 196 16.16 19.01 -10.70
N LEU A 197 15.13 18.68 -9.90
CA LEU A 197 14.21 19.64 -9.29
C LEU A 197 14.93 20.61 -8.35
N ALA A 198 15.87 20.10 -7.55
CA ALA A 198 16.72 20.92 -6.70
C ALA A 198 17.56 21.92 -7.53
N SER A 199 18.07 21.46 -8.69
CA SER A 199 18.95 22.25 -9.54
C SER A 199 18.25 23.30 -10.40
N VAL A 200 17.02 23.03 -10.87
CA VAL A 200 16.31 23.92 -11.81
C VAL A 200 15.57 25.07 -11.13
N GLY A 201 14.99 24.85 -9.95
CA GLY A 201 14.23 25.87 -9.22
C GLY A 201 14.13 25.63 -7.72
N SER A 202 14.96 24.73 -7.16
CA SER A 202 14.93 24.37 -5.75
C SER A 202 13.55 23.89 -5.27
N PHE A 203 12.83 23.17 -6.13
CA PHE A 203 11.50 22.67 -5.81
C PHE A 203 11.59 21.53 -4.78
N PRO A 204 11.11 21.69 -3.54
CA PRO A 204 11.12 20.61 -2.59
C PRO A 204 10.04 19.59 -2.95
N THR A 205 10.35 18.31 -2.75
CA THR A 205 9.39 17.20 -2.85
C THR A 205 9.26 16.50 -1.51
N ARG A 206 8.38 15.51 -1.42
CA ARG A 206 8.21 14.67 -0.20
C ARG A 206 9.51 14.00 0.25
N GLY A 207 10.43 13.78 -0.69
CA GLY A 207 11.69 13.09 -0.46
C GLY A 207 12.11 12.29 -1.70
N CYS A 208 13.18 11.52 -1.55
CA CYS A 208 13.81 10.76 -2.62
C CYS A 208 14.00 9.30 -2.20
N HIS A 209 13.58 8.34 -3.02
CA HIS A 209 13.80 6.92 -2.73
C HIS A 209 15.20 6.43 -3.16
N GLY A 210 16.02 7.28 -3.77
CA GLY A 210 17.41 7.02 -4.13
C GLY A 210 17.64 6.14 -5.35
N LYS A 211 16.60 5.58 -5.97
CA LYS A 211 16.74 4.72 -7.15
C LYS A 211 16.93 5.58 -8.40
N VAL A 212 17.82 5.13 -9.26
CA VAL A 212 18.07 5.68 -10.59
C VAL A 212 17.40 4.78 -11.60
N TYR A 213 16.63 5.37 -12.50
CA TYR A 213 16.00 4.67 -13.62
C TYR A 213 16.84 4.89 -14.86
N ASP A 214 17.27 3.80 -15.47
CA ASP A 214 18.06 3.76 -16.71
C ASP A 214 17.27 4.27 -17.92
N LEU A 215 15.94 4.26 -17.85
CA LEU A 215 15.03 4.77 -18.89
C LEU A 215 14.76 6.27 -18.79
N TRP A 216 15.15 6.91 -17.69
CA TRP A 216 14.83 8.30 -17.41
C TRP A 216 15.37 9.22 -18.51
N THR A 217 14.57 10.20 -18.92
CA THR A 217 14.99 11.20 -19.92
C THR A 217 14.28 12.54 -19.74
N ILE A 218 14.84 13.55 -20.38
CA ILE A 218 14.19 14.84 -20.65
C ILE A 218 13.90 14.89 -22.16
N PRO A 219 12.62 14.91 -22.59
CA PRO A 219 12.26 14.94 -24.00
C PRO A 219 12.62 16.28 -24.64
N GLU A 220 13.01 16.26 -25.91
CA GLU A 220 13.21 17.48 -26.72
C GLU A 220 11.95 18.35 -26.67
N GLN A 221 12.12 19.63 -26.36
CA GLN A 221 11.03 20.60 -26.30
C GLN A 221 11.23 21.68 -27.36
N LYS A 222 10.12 22.03 -28.04
CA LYS A 222 10.06 23.16 -28.97
C LYS A 222 9.26 24.29 -28.34
N GLY A 223 9.62 25.52 -28.67
CA GLY A 223 8.88 26.71 -28.23
C GLY A 223 9.02 27.02 -26.74
N LEU A 224 10.12 26.61 -26.11
CA LEU A 224 10.46 27.09 -24.77
C LEU A 224 11.18 28.44 -24.86
N GLU A 225 10.96 29.30 -23.87
CA GLU A 225 11.71 30.54 -23.72
C GLU A 225 13.19 30.25 -23.43
N GLN A 226 14.08 31.07 -23.99
CA GLN A 226 15.54 30.91 -23.85
C GLN A 226 15.97 30.80 -22.39
N ALA A 227 15.45 31.65 -21.50
CA ALA A 227 15.76 31.63 -20.07
C ALA A 227 15.37 30.29 -19.39
N SER A 228 14.25 29.71 -19.80
CA SER A 228 13.82 28.39 -19.31
C SER A 228 14.74 27.29 -19.82
N VAL A 229 15.15 27.34 -21.09
CA VAL A 229 16.08 26.37 -21.67
C VAL A 229 17.46 26.47 -21.00
N ASP A 230 17.96 27.67 -20.77
CA ASP A 230 19.24 27.88 -20.08
C ASP A 230 19.21 27.32 -18.65
N SER A 231 18.10 27.53 -17.94
CA SER A 231 17.90 26.99 -16.60
C SER A 231 17.85 25.46 -16.59
N ILE A 232 17.11 24.85 -17.53
CA ILE A 232 17.05 23.39 -17.67
C ILE A 232 18.42 22.83 -18.05
N CYS A 233 19.12 23.42 -19.01
CA CYS A 233 20.46 23.01 -19.43
C CYS A 233 21.46 23.13 -18.27
N SER A 234 21.40 24.20 -17.49
CA SER A 234 22.21 24.35 -16.28
C SER A 234 21.90 23.27 -15.24
N ALA A 235 20.62 22.95 -15.05
CA ALA A 235 20.20 21.89 -14.13
C ALA A 235 20.68 20.50 -14.57
N ILE A 236 20.64 20.21 -15.88
CA ILE A 236 21.17 18.96 -16.44
C ILE A 236 22.67 18.84 -16.20
N LYS A 237 23.45 19.91 -16.46
CA LYS A 237 24.90 19.92 -16.19
C LYS A 237 25.21 19.70 -14.71
N LYS A 238 24.47 20.34 -13.81
CA LYS A 238 24.61 20.12 -12.36
C LYS A 238 24.28 18.67 -11.97
N LEU A 239 23.22 18.11 -12.56
CA LEU A 239 22.84 16.72 -12.34
C LEU A 239 23.93 15.75 -12.85
N GLU A 240 24.54 16.02 -14.01
CA GLU A 240 25.68 15.25 -14.52
C GLU A 240 26.84 15.26 -13.53
N THR A 241 27.33 16.44 -13.15
CA THR A 241 28.41 16.58 -12.16
C THR A 241 28.07 15.86 -10.86
N ARG A 242 26.81 15.96 -10.40
CA ARG A 242 26.37 15.30 -9.17
C ARG A 242 26.38 13.78 -9.29
N LEU A 243 25.96 13.23 -10.43
CA LEU A 243 26.03 11.78 -10.66
C LEU A 243 27.46 11.29 -10.78
N GLU A 244 28.35 12.06 -11.40
CA GLU A 244 29.78 11.77 -11.44
C GLU A 244 30.36 11.71 -10.03
N GLU A 245 30.07 12.71 -9.18
CA GLU A 245 30.46 12.71 -7.78
C GLU A 245 29.93 11.48 -7.04
N ILE A 246 28.64 11.14 -7.20
CA ILE A 246 28.03 9.98 -6.53
C ILE A 246 28.71 8.69 -6.99
N LEU A 247 28.93 8.52 -8.30
CA LEU A 247 29.58 7.34 -8.86
C LEU A 247 31.03 7.18 -8.40
N LEU A 248 31.78 8.28 -8.30
CA LEU A 248 33.20 8.28 -7.96
C LEU A 248 33.46 8.21 -6.46
N GLN A 249 32.66 8.91 -5.65
CA GLN A 249 32.85 9.03 -4.20
C GLN A 249 32.07 7.98 -3.41
N ASN A 250 30.93 7.53 -3.92
CA ASN A 250 30.06 6.58 -3.23
C ASN A 250 29.53 5.50 -4.21
N PRO A 251 30.39 4.55 -4.64
CA PRO A 251 29.96 3.44 -5.47
C PRO A 251 28.99 2.48 -4.75
N ASN A 252 28.49 2.81 -3.56
CA ASN A 252 27.46 2.07 -2.86
C ASN A 252 26.45 3.06 -2.26
N PRO A 253 25.50 3.57 -3.06
CA PRO A 253 24.47 4.47 -2.53
C PRO A 253 23.71 3.79 -1.39
N LYS A 254 23.27 4.58 -0.41
CA LYS A 254 22.51 4.13 0.76
C LYS A 254 21.35 3.21 0.33
N PRO A 255 20.97 2.23 1.17
CA PRO A 255 19.89 1.30 0.84
C PRO A 255 18.65 2.06 0.36
N LEU A 256 18.16 1.64 -0.80
CA LEU A 256 17.00 2.24 -1.45
C LEU A 256 15.81 2.20 -0.50
N GLU A 257 15.18 3.35 -0.26
CA GLU A 257 13.89 3.33 0.42
C GLU A 257 12.90 2.59 -0.48
N LYS A 258 12.04 1.76 0.13
CA LYS A 258 11.04 1.00 -0.63
C LYS A 258 10.17 2.00 -1.40
N GLU A 259 10.09 1.82 -2.71
CA GLU A 259 9.10 2.53 -3.52
C GLU A 259 7.72 2.27 -2.91
N SER A 260 6.96 3.33 -2.59
CA SER A 260 5.58 3.17 -2.11
C SER A 260 4.81 2.29 -3.10
N THR A 261 4.51 1.07 -2.66
CA THR A 261 3.83 0.09 -3.50
C THR A 261 2.41 0.58 -3.75
N ILE A 262 1.95 0.45 -4.99
CA ILE A 262 0.60 0.81 -5.43
C ILE A 262 -0.38 -0.06 -4.63
N GLY A 263 -0.86 0.45 -3.50
CA GLY A 263 -1.70 -0.30 -2.57
C GLY A 263 -1.89 0.40 -1.23
N GLY A 264 -0.85 1.06 -0.70
CA GLY A 264 -0.93 1.70 0.62
C GLY A 264 -1.63 3.06 0.64
N SER A 265 -1.27 3.97 -0.26
CA SER A 265 -1.74 5.37 -0.17
C SER A 265 -3.08 5.68 -0.84
N SER A 266 -3.56 4.81 -1.74
CA SER A 266 -4.81 5.06 -2.48
C SER A 266 -6.05 4.43 -1.83
N VAL A 267 -5.89 3.44 -0.94
CA VAL A 267 -7.04 2.80 -0.27
C VAL A 267 -7.43 3.54 1.02
N ALA A 268 -6.47 4.16 1.73
CA ALA A 268 -6.78 4.94 2.93
C ALA A 268 -7.55 6.25 2.63
N THR A 269 -7.47 6.79 1.41
CA THR A 269 -8.27 7.95 0.97
C THR A 269 -9.44 7.58 0.07
N ALA A 270 -9.44 6.38 -0.52
CA ALA A 270 -10.64 5.76 -1.07
C ALA A 270 -11.52 5.25 0.09
N ILE A 271 -12.01 6.20 0.90
CA ILE A 271 -13.17 5.97 1.75
C ILE A 271 -14.26 5.45 0.80
N PRO A 272 -14.95 4.35 1.13
CA PRO A 272 -16.15 3.97 0.41
C PRO A 272 -17.05 5.19 0.26
N LEU A 273 -17.89 5.25 -0.79
CA LEU A 273 -18.99 6.21 -0.84
C LEU A 273 -19.95 5.92 0.32
N THR A 274 -19.58 6.25 1.56
CA THR A 274 -20.49 6.26 2.68
C THR A 274 -21.17 7.61 2.60
N ASN A 275 -22.49 7.64 2.40
CA ASN A 275 -23.31 8.83 2.65
C ASN A 275 -23.35 9.20 4.16
N ASN A 276 -22.42 8.67 4.95
CA ASN A 276 -22.33 8.85 6.39
C ASN A 276 -21.65 10.20 6.70
N GLN A 277 -22.48 11.21 6.96
CA GLN A 277 -22.07 12.57 7.32
C GLN A 277 -21.21 12.59 8.59
N TYR A 278 -21.48 11.70 9.55
CA TYR A 278 -20.75 11.60 10.82
C TYR A 278 -19.31 11.14 10.61
N LEU A 279 -19.08 10.06 9.84
CA LEU A 279 -17.75 9.57 9.51
C LEU A 279 -16.96 10.62 8.72
N SER A 280 -17.62 11.34 7.81
CA SER A 280 -17.03 12.47 7.09
C SER A 280 -16.55 13.57 8.04
N ASN A 281 -17.35 13.94 9.05
CA ASN A 281 -16.99 14.97 10.02
C ASN A 281 -15.84 14.52 10.94
N LEU A 282 -15.83 13.26 11.37
CA LEU A 282 -14.79 12.71 12.24
C LEU A 282 -13.42 12.69 11.54
N ILE A 283 -13.41 12.37 10.24
CA ILE A 283 -12.21 12.43 9.40
C ILE A 283 -11.76 13.87 9.15
N VAL A 284 -12.69 14.79 8.87
CA VAL A 284 -12.37 16.22 8.71
C VAL A 284 -11.73 16.77 9.97
N ASN A 285 -12.29 16.48 11.15
CA ASN A 285 -11.75 16.90 12.43
C ASN A 285 -10.34 16.34 12.67
N ARG A 286 -10.11 15.05 12.39
CA ARG A 286 -8.78 14.44 12.51
C ARG A 286 -7.74 15.10 11.61
N LEU A 287 -8.07 15.33 10.33
CA LEU A 287 -7.16 15.97 9.37
C LEU A 287 -6.93 17.46 9.68
N GLN A 288 -7.89 18.14 10.29
CA GLN A 288 -7.73 19.51 10.79
C GLN A 288 -6.80 19.53 12.01
N ASN A 289 -6.96 18.61 12.95
CA ASN A 289 -6.07 18.48 14.10
C ASN A 289 -4.63 18.19 13.65
N GLU A 290 -4.42 17.23 12.74
CA GLU A 290 -3.10 16.91 12.19
C GLU A 290 -2.44 18.13 11.53
N ARG A 291 -3.22 18.97 10.81
CA ARG A 291 -2.73 20.22 10.23
C ARG A 291 -2.39 21.27 11.28
N GLN A 292 -3.24 21.48 12.28
CA GLN A 292 -2.96 22.42 13.36
C GLN A 292 -1.68 22.03 14.13
N HIS A 293 -1.47 20.74 14.35
CA HIS A 293 -0.22 20.23 14.93
C HIS A 293 0.99 20.50 14.04
N ALA A 294 0.90 20.26 12.73
CA ALA A 294 1.99 20.53 11.79
C ALA A 294 2.31 22.04 11.68
N THR A 295 1.29 22.90 11.62
CA THR A 295 1.46 24.36 11.57
C THR A 295 2.05 24.90 12.88
N SER A 296 1.62 24.39 14.03
CA SER A 296 2.17 24.77 15.33
C SER A 296 3.63 24.32 15.49
N ALA A 297 3.97 23.13 14.98
CA ALA A 297 5.34 22.65 14.96
C ALA A 297 6.25 23.49 14.04
N ALA A 298 5.74 23.93 12.88
CA ALA A 298 6.48 24.81 11.97
C ALA A 298 6.66 26.23 12.53
N ALA A 299 5.65 26.79 13.20
CA ALA A 299 5.71 28.11 13.81
C ALA A 299 6.75 28.19 14.95
N ARG A 300 6.90 27.12 15.73
CA ARG A 300 7.93 27.02 16.79
C ARG A 300 9.36 26.88 16.25
N GLN A 301 9.54 26.64 14.95
CA GLN A 301 10.84 26.41 14.33
C GLN A 301 11.36 27.61 13.52
N ARG A 302 10.66 28.75 13.52
CA ARG A 302 11.21 29.98 12.93
C ARG A 302 12.28 30.54 13.88
N PRO A 303 13.55 30.64 13.46
CA PRO A 303 14.58 31.30 14.27
C PRO A 303 14.18 32.76 14.43
N SER A 304 14.01 33.20 15.67
CA SER A 304 13.93 34.63 15.98
C SER A 304 15.24 35.29 15.53
N SER A 305 15.09 36.38 14.77
CA SER A 305 16.20 37.21 14.28
C SER A 305 17.09 37.63 15.46
N PRO A 306 18.42 37.58 15.34
CA PRO A 306 19.30 37.92 16.44
C PRO A 306 19.36 39.44 16.59
N ASN A 307 18.79 39.97 17.66
CA ASN A 307 19.04 41.34 18.07
C ASN A 307 19.18 41.39 19.60
N GLY A 308 20.30 41.94 20.05
CA GLY A 308 20.40 42.62 21.35
C GLY A 308 20.73 41.78 22.59
N LYS A 309 22.04 41.59 22.79
CA LYS A 309 22.83 41.66 24.05
C LYS A 309 22.14 41.89 25.41
N ASP A 310 22.73 41.17 26.38
CA ASP A 310 22.89 41.40 27.84
C ASP A 310 21.60 41.31 28.68
N THR A 311 21.50 40.59 29.80
CA THR A 311 22.42 40.46 30.95
C THR A 311 22.12 39.18 31.76
N VAL A 312 23.14 38.73 32.49
CA VAL A 312 23.17 37.62 33.44
C VAL A 312 22.19 37.82 34.61
N ASN A 313 21.46 36.77 35.01
CA ASN A 313 21.29 36.38 36.42
C ASN A 313 20.82 34.92 36.51
N GLU A 314 21.62 34.13 37.24
CA GLU A 314 21.27 32.80 37.75
C GLU A 314 20.17 32.94 38.80
N GLU A 315 19.07 32.23 38.64
CA GLU A 315 18.30 31.76 39.80
C GLU A 315 17.71 30.39 39.53
N LEU A 316 17.99 29.52 40.50
CA LEU A 316 17.77 28.10 40.56
C LEU A 316 16.30 27.86 40.91
N ASP A 317 15.54 27.10 40.11
CA ASP A 317 14.41 26.39 40.69
C ASP A 317 14.03 25.12 39.94
N SER A 318 13.84 24.07 40.74
CA SER A 318 13.50 22.72 40.37
C SER A 318 12.05 22.61 39.92
N THR A 319 11.78 21.93 38.82
CA THR A 319 10.44 21.39 38.55
C THR A 319 10.54 20.04 37.84
N THR A 320 9.82 19.07 38.40
CA THR A 320 9.67 17.66 38.01
C THR A 320 9.27 17.45 36.54
N PRO A 321 9.72 16.37 35.88
CA PRO A 321 9.33 16.08 34.50
C PRO A 321 7.94 15.44 34.42
N ILE A 322 7.06 16.09 33.65
CA ILE A 322 5.83 15.50 33.13
C ILE A 322 6.21 14.71 31.87
N GLU A 323 6.27 13.38 31.98
CA GLU A 323 6.40 12.47 30.85
C GLU A 323 5.03 11.96 30.38
N ALA A 324 4.62 12.38 29.18
CA ALA A 324 3.85 11.59 28.21
C ALA A 324 3.38 12.52 27.07
N GLY A 325 4.07 12.51 25.92
CA GLY A 325 3.51 13.18 24.73
C GLY A 325 4.44 13.57 23.58
N GLU A 326 5.77 13.48 23.71
CA GLU A 326 6.68 14.12 22.73
C GLU A 326 7.45 13.16 21.78
N ALA A 327 7.16 11.86 21.77
CA ALA A 327 7.97 10.89 21.03
C ALA A 327 7.92 11.03 19.48
N GLN A 328 6.91 11.67 18.90
CA GLN A 328 6.75 11.72 17.44
C GLN A 328 7.61 12.77 16.73
N GLY A 329 8.03 13.84 17.43
CA GLY A 329 8.89 14.89 16.86
C GLY A 329 10.34 14.46 16.65
N TYR A 330 10.83 13.52 17.46
CA TYR A 330 12.23 13.09 17.44
C TYR A 330 12.57 12.19 16.25
N LYS A 331 11.58 11.47 15.69
CA LYS A 331 11.80 10.52 14.60
C LYS A 331 12.22 11.20 13.30
N SER A 332 11.56 12.28 12.88
CA SER A 332 11.89 12.97 11.62
C SER A 332 13.27 13.64 11.66
N ARG A 333 13.61 14.27 12.78
CA ARG A 333 14.91 14.95 12.97
C ARG A 333 16.06 13.95 13.06
N ARG A 334 15.83 12.79 13.67
CA ARG A 334 16.81 11.71 13.73
C ARG A 334 17.00 11.04 12.37
N ASP A 335 15.92 10.73 11.65
CA ASP A 335 15.99 10.13 10.31
C ASP A 335 16.70 11.10 9.35
N TYR A 336 16.47 12.41 9.52
CA TYR A 336 17.24 13.47 8.88
C TYR A 336 18.73 13.47 9.29
N ASN A 337 19.06 13.44 10.58
CA ASN A 337 20.46 13.40 11.03
C ASN A 337 21.19 12.12 10.56
N ARG A 338 20.51 10.97 10.54
CA ARG A 338 21.01 9.69 10.01
C ARG A 338 21.18 9.74 8.49
N SER A 339 20.30 10.43 7.77
CA SER A 339 20.46 10.67 6.32
C SER A 339 21.65 11.58 6.02
N LEU A 340 22.00 12.48 6.94
CA LEU A 340 23.21 13.33 6.87
C LEU A 340 24.49 12.66 7.39
N GLY A 341 24.42 11.44 7.96
CA GLY A 341 25.59 10.75 8.52
C GLY A 341 26.06 11.31 9.88
N ILE A 342 25.22 12.12 10.54
CA ILE A 342 25.51 12.68 11.86
C ILE A 342 25.16 11.62 12.93
N PRO A 343 26.11 11.22 13.80
CA PRO A 343 25.81 10.30 14.88
C PRO A 343 24.78 10.92 15.83
N TYR A 344 23.66 10.22 16.04
CA TYR A 344 22.60 10.66 16.94
C TYR A 344 22.73 9.96 18.28
N ASN A 345 23.09 10.71 19.32
CA ASN A 345 23.27 10.24 20.71
C ASN A 345 21.99 10.34 21.55
N GLY A 346 20.81 10.41 20.93
CA GLY A 346 19.55 10.46 21.68
C GLY A 346 19.09 9.10 22.20
N PRO A 347 17.92 9.05 22.88
CA PRO A 347 17.36 7.82 23.43
C PRO A 347 17.30 6.72 22.37
N LYS A 348 17.65 5.48 22.75
CA LYS A 348 17.49 4.32 21.87
C LYS A 348 16.03 4.19 21.50
N ASP A 349 15.77 3.87 20.23
CA ASP A 349 14.42 3.62 19.75
C ASP A 349 13.74 2.56 20.62
N PRO A 350 12.45 2.73 20.95
CA PRO A 350 11.68 1.63 21.46
C PRO A 350 11.74 0.49 20.43
N PRO A 351 11.78 -0.77 20.87
CA PRO A 351 11.87 -1.91 19.97
C PRO A 351 10.73 -1.85 18.95
N THR A 352 11.06 -1.93 17.66
CA THR A 352 10.07 -1.87 16.57
C THR A 352 9.79 -3.27 16.02
N CYS A 353 8.52 -3.63 15.88
CA CYS A 353 8.10 -4.87 15.24
C CYS A 353 8.18 -4.75 13.70
N PRO A 354 8.97 -5.59 13.01
CA PRO A 354 8.92 -5.66 11.55
C PRO A 354 7.53 -6.05 11.07
N PHE A 355 7.07 -5.46 9.96
CA PHE A 355 5.74 -5.74 9.41
C PHE A 355 5.52 -7.24 9.14
N ASP A 356 6.54 -7.96 8.65
CA ASP A 356 6.42 -9.38 8.34
C ASP A 356 6.23 -10.25 9.58
N GLU A 357 6.80 -9.84 10.72
CA GLU A 357 6.61 -10.50 12.01
C GLU A 357 5.19 -10.24 12.53
N PHE A 358 4.75 -8.98 12.51
CA PHE A 358 3.39 -8.60 12.88
C PHE A 358 2.34 -9.33 12.04
N TRP A 359 2.52 -9.36 10.72
CA TRP A 359 1.59 -9.99 9.79
C TRP A 359 1.51 -11.50 10.00
N ARG A 360 2.66 -12.16 10.23
CA ARG A 360 2.69 -13.59 10.57
C ARG A 360 1.94 -13.87 11.86
N ALA A 361 2.15 -13.04 12.88
CA ALA A 361 1.44 -13.16 14.14
C ALA A 361 -0.07 -12.97 13.98
N TYR A 362 -0.51 -12.02 13.15
CA TYR A 362 -1.92 -11.84 12.81
C TYR A 362 -2.51 -13.09 12.14
N THR A 363 -1.83 -13.65 11.14
CA THR A 363 -2.31 -14.83 10.41
C THR A 363 -2.34 -16.11 11.25
N THR A 364 -1.50 -16.19 12.29
CA THR A 364 -1.39 -17.35 13.19
C THR A 364 -2.10 -17.13 14.53
N PHE A 365 -2.87 -16.04 14.66
CA PHE A 365 -3.58 -15.68 15.90
C PHE A 365 -2.66 -15.57 17.13
N SER A 366 -1.42 -15.14 16.93
CA SER A 366 -0.39 -14.96 17.97
C SER A 366 -0.01 -13.50 18.22
N LEU A 367 -0.85 -12.55 17.79
CA LEU A 367 -0.63 -11.11 18.01
C LEU A 367 -0.41 -10.70 19.47
N PRO A 368 -1.09 -11.29 20.47
CA PRO A 368 -0.81 -10.92 21.86
C PRO A 368 0.65 -11.16 22.26
N ALA A 369 1.28 -12.22 21.77
CA ALA A 369 2.70 -12.48 22.01
C ALA A 369 3.60 -11.39 21.40
N ILE A 370 3.17 -10.76 20.29
CA ILE A 370 3.84 -9.57 19.75
C ILE A 370 3.67 -8.39 20.69
N PHE A 371 2.47 -8.11 21.19
CA PHE A 371 2.28 -7.03 22.16
C PHE A 371 3.13 -7.24 23.43
N ASP A 372 3.19 -8.46 23.97
CA ASP A 372 4.05 -8.82 25.10
C ASP A 372 5.53 -8.57 24.77
N LYS A 373 5.98 -9.07 23.61
CA LYS A 373 7.37 -8.92 23.14
C LYS A 373 7.81 -7.46 23.02
N PHE A 374 6.90 -6.56 22.66
CA PHE A 374 7.18 -5.13 22.48
C PHE A 374 6.72 -4.26 23.67
N GLY A 375 6.40 -4.87 24.82
CA GLY A 375 6.13 -4.15 26.07
C GLY A 375 4.73 -3.55 26.19
N HIS A 376 3.82 -3.88 25.28
CA HIS A 376 2.44 -3.38 25.23
C HIS A 376 1.40 -4.40 25.74
N GLY A 377 1.84 -5.58 26.19
CA GLY A 377 0.97 -6.63 26.72
C GLY A 377 0.09 -6.18 27.88
N ASN A 378 0.68 -5.49 28.85
CA ASN A 378 -0.08 -4.99 30.01
C ASN A 378 -1.08 -3.89 29.65
N GLU A 379 -0.77 -3.07 28.63
CA GLU A 379 -1.66 -2.01 28.16
C GLU A 379 -2.91 -2.59 27.52
N ILE A 380 -2.76 -3.60 26.64
CA ILE A 380 -3.91 -4.25 26.01
C ILE A 380 -4.82 -4.92 27.04
N ASP A 381 -4.24 -5.54 28.07
CA ASP A 381 -5.02 -6.26 29.10
C ASP A 381 -5.75 -5.30 30.04
N ARG A 382 -5.15 -4.13 30.33
CA ARG A 382 -5.75 -3.13 31.22
C ARG A 382 -6.80 -2.27 30.52
N GLU A 383 -6.53 -1.83 29.29
CA GLU A 383 -7.34 -0.82 28.61
C GLU A 383 -8.44 -1.43 27.75
N LEU A 384 -8.22 -2.64 27.23
CA LEU A 384 -9.13 -3.30 26.31
C LEU A 384 -9.38 -4.74 26.78
N PRO A 385 -10.21 -4.92 27.82
CA PRO A 385 -10.63 -6.24 28.26
C PRO A 385 -11.14 -7.03 27.04
N HIS A 386 -10.72 -8.28 26.91
CA HIS A 386 -11.03 -9.19 25.80
C HIS A 386 -10.26 -8.97 24.48
N LEU A 387 -9.46 -7.90 24.30
CA LEU A 387 -8.69 -7.74 23.06
C LEU A 387 -7.72 -8.91 22.86
N ARG A 388 -7.05 -9.35 23.93
CA ARG A 388 -6.16 -10.52 23.89
C ARG A 388 -6.89 -11.78 23.41
N THR A 389 -8.07 -12.05 23.96
CA THR A 389 -8.92 -13.18 23.56
C THR A 389 -9.36 -13.05 22.10
N PHE A 390 -9.77 -11.84 21.67
CA PHE A 390 -10.16 -11.55 20.30
C PHE A 390 -9.06 -11.81 19.28
N LEU A 391 -7.84 -11.36 19.60
CA LEU A 391 -6.67 -11.52 18.73
C LEU A 391 -6.15 -12.96 18.70
N SER A 392 -6.43 -13.74 19.74
CA SER A 392 -6.04 -15.16 19.83
C SER A 392 -7.05 -16.12 19.18
N CYS A 393 -8.27 -15.66 18.93
CA CYS A 393 -9.35 -16.52 18.46
C CYS A 393 -9.48 -16.48 16.92
N PRO A 394 -9.39 -17.64 16.24
CA PRO A 394 -9.62 -17.75 14.80
C PRO A 394 -10.98 -17.19 14.39
N GLN A 395 -11.06 -16.54 13.22
CA GLN A 395 -12.27 -15.84 12.77
C GLN A 395 -13.54 -16.71 12.76
N GLN A 396 -13.40 -18.02 12.56
CA GLN A 396 -14.48 -19.01 12.52
C GLN A 396 -15.00 -19.39 13.90
N GLU A 397 -14.15 -19.34 14.92
CA GLU A 397 -14.46 -19.73 16.31
C GLU A 397 -14.87 -18.53 17.17
N ARG A 398 -14.84 -17.32 16.60
CA ARG A 398 -15.18 -16.10 17.33
C ARG A 398 -16.62 -16.13 17.85
N PRO A 399 -16.83 -15.84 19.15
CA PRO A 399 -18.14 -15.59 19.72
C PRO A 399 -18.98 -14.64 18.87
N LEU A 400 -20.26 -14.98 18.70
CA LEU A 400 -21.19 -14.17 17.89
C LEU A 400 -21.34 -12.75 18.44
N VAL A 401 -21.22 -12.57 19.75
CA VAL A 401 -21.29 -11.27 20.41
C VAL A 401 -20.28 -10.26 19.87
N TRP A 402 -19.10 -10.68 19.39
CA TRP A 402 -18.15 -9.74 18.81
C TRP A 402 -18.63 -9.21 17.45
N ARG A 403 -19.35 -10.03 16.69
CA ARG A 403 -20.01 -9.58 15.45
C ARG A 403 -21.22 -8.71 15.77
N LEU A 404 -21.94 -8.96 16.87
CA LEU A 404 -22.96 -8.04 17.39
C LEU A 404 -22.35 -6.69 17.78
N CYS A 405 -21.21 -6.67 18.49
CA CYS A 405 -20.50 -5.43 18.82
C CYS A 405 -20.15 -4.64 17.55
N HIS A 406 -19.70 -5.33 16.50
CA HIS A 406 -19.45 -4.71 15.20
C HIS A 406 -20.73 -4.15 14.59
N TYR A 407 -21.85 -4.89 14.65
CA TYR A 407 -23.15 -4.42 14.17
C TYR A 407 -23.58 -3.11 14.86
N ILE A 408 -23.44 -3.03 16.19
CA ILE A 408 -23.77 -1.83 16.98
C ILE A 408 -22.78 -0.68 16.74
N ALA A 409 -21.52 -0.97 16.44
CA ALA A 409 -20.53 0.06 16.13
C ALA A 409 -20.72 0.71 14.75
N LEU A 410 -21.42 0.06 13.81
CA LEU A 410 -21.67 0.62 12.48
C LEU A 410 -22.58 1.86 12.52
N GLY A 411 -23.38 2.03 13.57
CA GLY A 411 -24.27 3.18 13.75
C GLY A 411 -25.46 3.23 12.78
N ASP A 412 -25.57 2.27 11.86
CA ASP A 412 -26.59 2.21 10.82
C ASP A 412 -27.09 0.78 10.63
N VAL A 413 -28.35 0.57 10.99
CA VAL A 413 -29.07 -0.70 10.91
C VAL A 413 -29.06 -1.29 9.48
N ASN A 414 -28.86 -0.44 8.45
CA ASN A 414 -28.82 -0.85 7.03
C ASN A 414 -27.41 -1.13 6.52
N ALA A 415 -26.36 -0.62 7.15
CA ALA A 415 -24.97 -0.82 6.69
C ALA A 415 -24.54 -2.29 6.78
N ALA A 416 -25.12 -3.04 7.70
CA ALA A 416 -24.85 -4.45 7.93
C ALA A 416 -25.24 -5.38 6.77
N ALA A 417 -26.15 -4.95 5.87
CA ALA A 417 -26.54 -5.74 4.68
C ALA A 417 -25.37 -6.03 3.73
N SER A 418 -24.26 -5.29 3.87
CA SER A 418 -23.01 -5.53 3.13
C SER A 418 -22.08 -6.55 3.80
N LEU A 419 -22.42 -7.05 5.00
CA LEU A 419 -21.59 -7.91 5.84
C LEU A 419 -22.41 -9.11 6.39
N PRO A 420 -22.60 -10.18 5.59
CA PRO A 420 -23.53 -11.28 5.94
C PRO A 420 -23.26 -11.94 7.30
N ALA A 421 -22.00 -12.08 7.71
CA ALA A 421 -21.65 -12.66 9.00
C ALA A 421 -22.01 -11.77 10.20
N VAL A 422 -22.01 -10.44 10.00
CA VAL A 422 -22.39 -9.45 11.00
C VAL A 422 -23.91 -9.39 11.12
N GLU A 423 -24.61 -9.41 9.99
CA GLU A 423 -26.07 -9.50 9.93
C GLU A 423 -26.59 -10.80 10.57
N ALA A 424 -26.01 -11.95 10.24
CA ALA A 424 -26.39 -13.24 10.83
C ALA A 424 -26.19 -13.28 12.36
N ALA A 425 -25.16 -12.60 12.88
CA ALA A 425 -24.97 -12.47 14.32
C ALA A 425 -26.04 -11.58 14.94
N ALA A 426 -26.35 -10.43 14.34
CA ALA A 426 -27.42 -9.55 14.81
C ALA A 426 -28.78 -10.28 14.84
N GLU A 427 -29.08 -11.07 13.80
CA GLU A 427 -30.28 -11.90 13.73
C GLU A 427 -30.30 -12.99 14.82
N ALA A 428 -29.16 -13.62 15.11
CA ALA A 428 -29.05 -14.59 16.21
C ALA A 428 -29.36 -13.97 17.58
N PHE A 429 -29.06 -12.69 17.77
CA PHE A 429 -29.44 -11.88 18.93
C PHE A 429 -30.83 -11.22 18.79
N GLY A 430 -31.62 -11.64 17.81
CA GLY A 430 -33.02 -11.26 17.62
C GLY A 430 -33.27 -10.00 16.82
N ILE A 431 -32.23 -9.34 16.28
CA ILE A 431 -32.38 -8.19 15.37
C ILE A 431 -32.68 -8.72 13.96
N SER A 432 -33.82 -9.40 13.80
CA SER A 432 -34.22 -10.01 12.53
C SER A 432 -34.75 -8.96 11.55
N PRO A 433 -34.51 -9.10 10.23
CA PRO A 433 -35.11 -8.25 9.21
C PRO A 433 -36.65 -8.33 9.16
N HIS A 434 -37.25 -9.37 9.76
CA HIS A 434 -38.70 -9.52 9.86
C HIS A 434 -39.36 -8.66 10.95
N LEU A 435 -38.57 -8.13 11.88
CA LEU A 435 -39.07 -7.17 12.85
C LEU A 435 -39.41 -5.85 12.16
N ASN A 436 -40.46 -5.19 12.64
CA ASN A 436 -40.75 -3.83 12.18
C ASN A 436 -39.59 -2.89 12.59
N THR A 437 -39.46 -1.77 11.87
CA THR A 437 -38.36 -0.82 12.05
C THR A 437 -38.21 -0.32 13.49
N ARG A 438 -39.32 -0.14 14.21
CA ARG A 438 -39.31 0.31 15.61
C ARG A 438 -38.66 -0.72 16.53
N ASP A 439 -39.02 -2.00 16.39
CA ASP A 439 -38.47 -3.07 17.23
C ASP A 439 -36.98 -3.29 16.97
N ARG A 440 -36.56 -3.16 15.70
CA ARG A 440 -35.13 -3.23 15.34
C ARG A 440 -34.34 -2.10 15.97
N LEU A 441 -34.85 -0.87 15.93
CA LEU A 441 -34.20 0.28 16.57
C LEU A 441 -34.16 0.12 18.10
N GLN A 442 -35.26 -0.33 18.72
CA GLN A 442 -35.29 -0.56 20.16
C GLN A 442 -34.29 -1.65 20.61
N LEU A 443 -34.16 -2.76 19.86
CA LEU A 443 -33.13 -3.76 20.13
C LEU A 443 -31.72 -3.23 19.90
N TYR A 444 -31.52 -2.41 18.88
CA TYR A 444 -30.23 -1.78 18.59
C TYR A 444 -29.78 -0.88 19.75
N GLU A 445 -30.65 0.03 20.19
CA GLU A 445 -30.40 0.92 21.33
C GLU A 445 -30.15 0.11 22.61
N PHE A 446 -31.00 -0.88 22.87
CA PHE A 446 -30.86 -1.79 24.00
C PHE A 446 -29.50 -2.50 24.04
N TYR A 447 -29.04 -3.09 22.94
CA TYR A 447 -27.74 -3.75 22.90
C TYR A 447 -26.59 -2.76 23.01
N GLY A 448 -26.74 -1.54 22.49
CA GLY A 448 -25.78 -0.46 22.71
C GLY A 448 -25.62 -0.12 24.20
N GLU A 449 -26.73 0.02 24.92
CA GLU A 449 -26.71 0.25 26.37
C GLU A 449 -26.15 -0.96 27.13
N LEU A 450 -26.59 -2.17 26.80
CA LEU A 450 -26.16 -3.40 27.47
C LEU A 450 -24.67 -3.65 27.30
N LEU A 451 -24.13 -3.48 26.10
CA LEU A 451 -22.70 -3.62 25.81
C LEU A 451 -21.85 -2.50 26.45
N GLY A 452 -22.45 -1.35 26.75
CA GLY A 452 -21.81 -0.30 27.55
C GLY A 452 -21.75 -0.62 29.05
N ALA A 453 -22.63 -1.50 29.54
CA ALA A 453 -22.76 -1.82 30.97
C ALA A 453 -22.27 -3.24 31.34
N ALA A 454 -22.00 -4.10 30.37
CA ALA A 454 -21.72 -5.51 30.60
C ALA A 454 -20.58 -6.05 29.72
N ASP A 455 -19.90 -7.09 30.24
CA ASP A 455 -18.89 -7.86 29.51
C ASP A 455 -19.54 -8.60 28.31
N PRO A 456 -19.05 -8.40 27.07
CA PRO A 456 -19.57 -9.08 25.89
C PRO A 456 -19.53 -10.61 26.00
N LEU A 457 -18.53 -11.21 26.64
CA LEU A 457 -18.42 -12.66 26.77
C LEU A 457 -19.47 -13.22 27.74
N LEU A 458 -19.80 -12.48 28.81
CA LEU A 458 -20.92 -12.86 29.68
C LEU A 458 -22.27 -12.72 28.96
N LEU A 459 -22.40 -11.74 28.07
CA LEU A 459 -23.57 -11.61 27.20
C LEU A 459 -23.69 -12.79 26.23
N GLN A 460 -22.57 -13.26 25.65
CA GLN A 460 -22.54 -14.47 24.83
C GLN A 460 -22.98 -15.70 25.65
N GLU A 461 -22.43 -15.88 26.85
CA GLU A 461 -22.79 -17.00 27.73
C GLU A 461 -24.29 -16.98 28.10
N ALA A 462 -24.82 -15.81 28.43
CA ALA A 462 -26.25 -15.65 28.72
C ALA A 462 -27.13 -16.00 27.50
N TRP A 463 -26.69 -15.59 26.29
CA TRP A 463 -27.36 -15.97 25.05
C TRP A 463 -27.26 -17.47 24.78
N GLU A 464 -26.11 -18.11 25.00
CA GLU A 464 -25.93 -19.54 24.76
C GLU A 464 -26.79 -20.40 25.70
N THR A 465 -26.92 -19.98 26.96
CA THR A 465 -27.70 -20.67 28.01
C THR A 465 -29.19 -20.31 28.02
N GLY A 466 -29.63 -19.40 27.15
CA GLY A 466 -31.03 -18.95 27.09
C GLY A 466 -31.49 -18.25 28.36
N THR A 467 -30.62 -17.42 28.94
CA THR A 467 -30.86 -16.59 30.12
C THR A 467 -30.65 -15.10 29.83
N LEU A 468 -30.67 -14.71 28.56
CA LEU A 468 -30.35 -13.38 28.08
C LEU A 468 -31.26 -12.32 28.71
N LEU A 469 -32.56 -12.58 28.85
CA LEU A 469 -33.48 -11.64 29.50
C LEU A 469 -33.13 -11.41 30.98
N ARG A 470 -32.81 -12.48 31.70
CA ARG A 470 -32.43 -12.41 33.12
C ARG A 470 -31.13 -11.62 33.27
N PHE A 471 -30.10 -11.98 32.51
CA PHE A 471 -28.83 -11.26 32.48
C PHE A 471 -29.02 -9.78 32.20
N SER A 472 -29.88 -9.44 31.24
CA SER A 472 -30.17 -8.06 30.86
C SER A 472 -30.83 -7.29 32.01
N LYS A 473 -31.82 -7.89 32.68
CA LYS A 473 -32.48 -7.28 33.85
C LYS A 473 -31.52 -7.06 35.02
N ASP A 474 -30.61 -8.01 35.25
CA ASP A 474 -29.60 -7.89 36.31
C ASP A 474 -28.63 -6.73 36.05
N ARG A 475 -28.37 -6.38 34.78
CA ARG A 475 -27.44 -5.29 34.38
C ARG A 475 -28.11 -3.93 34.21
N LEU A 476 -29.30 -3.86 33.62
CA LEU A 476 -29.98 -2.60 33.28
C LEU A 476 -31.20 -2.30 34.17
N GLY A 477 -31.66 -3.24 35.00
CA GLY A 477 -32.78 -3.07 35.91
C GLY A 477 -34.10 -2.78 35.18
N THR A 478 -34.84 -1.77 35.65
CA THR A 478 -36.15 -1.36 35.11
C THR A 478 -36.06 -0.51 33.84
N ARG A 479 -34.86 -0.28 33.29
CA ARG A 479 -34.67 0.54 32.08
C ARG A 479 -35.06 -0.18 30.79
N ILE A 480 -35.28 -1.49 30.84
CA ILE A 480 -35.62 -2.28 29.66
C ILE A 480 -37.11 -2.12 29.32
N ASP A 481 -37.38 -1.65 28.10
CA ASP A 481 -38.74 -1.55 27.55
C ASP A 481 -39.45 -2.93 27.61
N SER A 482 -40.74 -2.94 27.98
CA SER A 482 -41.53 -4.17 28.12
C SER A 482 -41.62 -4.97 26.80
N ARG A 483 -41.56 -4.28 25.67
CA ARG A 483 -41.50 -4.88 24.33
C ARG A 483 -40.17 -5.58 24.08
N VAL A 484 -39.05 -4.95 24.45
CA VAL A 484 -37.72 -5.59 24.38
C VAL A 484 -37.69 -6.81 25.31
N CYS A 485 -38.24 -6.72 26.52
CA CYS A 485 -38.36 -7.87 27.42
C CYS A 485 -39.11 -9.05 26.77
N SER A 486 -40.19 -8.77 26.04
CA SER A 486 -41.00 -9.78 25.36
C SER A 486 -40.23 -10.45 24.21
N LEU A 487 -39.46 -9.66 23.44
CA LEU A 487 -38.60 -10.17 22.36
C LEU A 487 -37.48 -11.08 22.93
N LEU A 488 -36.80 -10.64 23.98
CA LEU A 488 -35.75 -11.42 24.64
C LEU A 488 -36.30 -12.72 25.27
N ALA A 489 -37.50 -12.68 25.86
CA ALA A 489 -38.16 -13.88 26.37
C ALA A 489 -38.40 -14.92 25.26
N GLY A 490 -38.82 -14.46 24.07
CA GLY A 490 -38.98 -15.30 22.89
C GLY A 490 -37.67 -15.94 22.43
N LEU A 491 -36.57 -15.19 22.45
CA LEU A 491 -35.23 -15.70 22.14
C LEU A 491 -34.78 -16.75 23.16
N ASP A 492 -34.93 -16.50 24.46
CA ASP A 492 -34.55 -17.43 25.52
C ASP A 492 -35.29 -18.76 25.44
N ILE A 493 -36.59 -18.73 25.11
CA ILE A 493 -37.39 -19.94 24.90
C ILE A 493 -36.88 -20.70 23.66
N SER A 494 -36.67 -19.99 22.56
CA SER A 494 -36.20 -20.59 21.30
C SER A 494 -34.84 -21.25 21.47
N ARG A 495 -33.93 -20.59 22.21
CA ARG A 495 -32.59 -21.12 22.46
C ARG A 495 -32.61 -22.35 23.34
N ARG A 496 -33.35 -22.33 24.45
CA ARG A 496 -33.48 -23.50 25.35
C ARG A 496 -34.02 -24.72 24.60
N ARG A 497 -35.01 -24.54 23.71
CA ARG A 497 -35.51 -25.63 22.86
C ARG A 497 -34.43 -26.23 21.96
N VAL A 498 -33.58 -25.40 21.35
CA VAL A 498 -32.45 -25.87 20.53
C VAL A 498 -31.45 -26.67 21.39
N GLN A 499 -31.15 -26.18 22.58
CA GLN A 499 -30.22 -26.84 23.50
C GLN A 499 -30.75 -28.18 24.03
N ASP A 500 -32.05 -28.26 24.32
CA ASP A 500 -32.73 -29.49 24.70
C ASP A 500 -32.70 -30.52 23.56
N GLN A 501 -32.89 -30.09 22.31
CA GLN A 501 -32.79 -30.97 21.14
C GLN A 501 -31.37 -31.50 20.95
N VAL A 502 -30.34 -30.66 21.11
CA VAL A 502 -28.93 -31.09 21.03
C VAL A 502 -28.60 -32.07 22.15
N SER A 503 -29.06 -31.80 23.37
CA SER A 503 -28.86 -32.69 24.52
C SER A 503 -29.53 -34.04 24.34
N ARG A 504 -30.77 -34.06 23.79
CA ARG A 504 -31.48 -35.31 23.46
C ARG A 504 -30.75 -36.11 22.38
N ARG A 505 -30.26 -35.47 21.32
CA ARG A 505 -29.48 -36.15 20.26
C ARG A 505 -28.20 -36.77 20.81
N LYS A 506 -27.45 -36.03 21.64
CA LYS A 506 -26.27 -36.56 22.32
C LYS A 506 -26.60 -37.73 23.25
N ALA A 507 -27.73 -37.70 23.95
CA ALA A 507 -28.17 -38.80 24.80
C ALA A 507 -28.58 -40.05 24.00
N THR A 508 -29.19 -39.89 22.82
CA THR A 508 -29.52 -41.01 21.93
C THR A 508 -28.33 -41.55 21.13
N GLU A 509 -27.29 -40.76 20.93
CA GLU A 509 -26.04 -41.16 20.26
C GLU A 509 -24.97 -41.69 21.24
N ALA A 510 -25.23 -41.66 22.55
CA ALA A 510 -24.39 -42.33 23.52
C ALA A 510 -24.45 -43.86 23.24
N PRO A 511 -23.31 -44.51 22.96
CA PRO A 511 -23.32 -45.90 22.51
C PRO A 511 -23.90 -46.79 23.60
N HIS A 512 -24.88 -47.63 23.23
CA HIS A 512 -25.28 -48.79 24.01
C HIS A 512 -24.04 -49.66 24.25
N GLN A 513 -23.32 -49.42 25.35
CA GLN A 513 -22.39 -50.39 25.91
C GLN A 513 -23.24 -51.55 26.43
N ALA A 514 -23.24 -52.64 25.66
CA ALA A 514 -23.78 -53.91 26.09
C ALA A 514 -23.02 -54.41 27.34
N PRO A 515 -23.69 -55.09 28.29
CA PRO A 515 -23.06 -55.60 29.50
C PRO A 515 -22.10 -56.76 29.18
N PRO A 516 -21.09 -57.01 30.02
CA PRO A 516 -20.08 -58.03 29.75
C PRO A 516 -20.69 -59.41 30.02
N ALA A 517 -20.88 -60.19 28.96
CA ALA A 517 -21.14 -61.62 29.07
C ALA A 517 -19.87 -62.39 28.68
N ALA A 518 -19.61 -63.45 29.45
CA ALA A 518 -18.42 -64.28 29.47
C ALA A 518 -18.16 -65.11 28.18
N ALA A 519 -16.99 -65.76 28.18
CA ALA A 519 -16.38 -66.68 27.18
C ALA A 519 -15.48 -65.98 26.15
N GLU A 520 -14.15 -66.02 26.33
CA GLU A 520 -13.23 -67.12 25.95
C GLU A 520 -13.17 -67.38 24.43
N THR A 521 -11.93 -67.55 23.95
CA THR A 521 -11.50 -67.93 22.59
C THR A 521 -11.72 -66.94 21.44
N LYS A 522 -10.71 -66.08 21.24
CA LYS A 522 -10.07 -65.83 19.92
C LYS A 522 -8.86 -64.90 20.10
N LYS A 523 -7.77 -65.52 20.55
CA LYS A 523 -6.44 -64.92 20.61
C LYS A 523 -5.61 -65.61 19.54
N GLU A 524 -5.91 -65.31 18.29
CA GLU A 524 -5.12 -65.66 17.11
C GLU A 524 -5.79 -64.94 15.93
N LYS A 525 -4.99 -64.27 15.10
CA LYS A 525 -5.38 -63.54 13.88
C LYS A 525 -5.68 -62.04 14.02
N LEU A 526 -4.80 -61.28 14.68
CA LEU A 526 -4.67 -59.82 14.44
C LEU A 526 -3.33 -59.22 14.93
N GLU A 527 -2.24 -60.00 14.91
CA GLU A 527 -0.86 -59.50 15.07
C GLU A 527 -0.05 -59.57 13.76
N GLU A 528 -0.68 -59.82 12.60
CA GLU A 528 0.03 -60.06 11.33
C GLU A 528 -0.02 -58.87 10.33
N GLU A 529 -0.49 -57.69 10.73
CA GLU A 529 -0.59 -56.53 9.80
C GLU A 529 0.00 -55.22 10.33
N ARG A 530 0.89 -55.26 11.33
CA ARG A 530 1.50 -54.02 11.86
C ARG A 530 3.01 -54.05 12.08
N GLY A 531 3.71 -54.87 11.28
CA GLY A 531 5.17 -54.94 11.28
C GLY A 531 5.71 -55.17 9.89
N GLN A 532 5.58 -54.21 8.99
CA GLN A 532 6.27 -54.20 7.69
C GLN A 532 6.20 -52.82 7.02
N GLU A 533 6.77 -51.79 7.65
CA GLU A 533 7.09 -50.53 6.96
C GLU A 533 8.26 -49.80 7.64
N GLU A 534 9.36 -50.53 7.89
CA GLU A 534 10.64 -49.94 8.31
C GLU A 534 11.76 -50.97 8.06
N GLU A 535 12.18 -51.13 6.80
CA GLU A 535 13.53 -51.57 6.40
C GLU A 535 13.57 -51.80 4.88
N LYS A 536 14.12 -50.84 4.13
CA LYS A 536 14.99 -51.10 2.96
C LYS A 536 15.51 -49.80 2.36
N GLU A 537 16.48 -49.21 3.06
CA GLU A 537 17.54 -48.43 2.42
C GLU A 537 18.82 -49.27 2.54
N THR A 538 19.24 -49.91 1.44
CA THR A 538 20.67 -50.06 1.07
C THR A 538 20.86 -50.88 -0.21
N ALA A 539 21.70 -50.31 -1.08
CA ALA A 539 22.66 -50.94 -1.98
C ALA A 539 22.27 -51.44 -3.40
N LYS A 540 22.93 -50.79 -4.38
CA LYS A 540 23.47 -51.26 -5.67
C LYS A 540 22.46 -51.76 -6.72
N GLY A 541 22.55 -51.44 -8.01
CA GLY A 541 23.58 -50.78 -8.82
C GLY A 541 23.55 -51.36 -10.25
N LYS A 542 23.81 -50.50 -11.25
CA LYS A 542 24.21 -50.74 -12.66
C LYS A 542 23.19 -51.16 -13.74
N LYS A 543 23.33 -50.41 -14.86
CA LYS A 543 23.06 -50.72 -16.30
C LYS A 543 21.58 -50.86 -16.69
N GLU A 544 21.10 -50.45 -17.87
CA GLU A 544 21.71 -50.04 -19.15
C GLU A 544 20.66 -49.20 -19.94
N ASP A 545 21.09 -48.66 -21.07
CA ASP A 545 20.41 -47.75 -22.00
C ASP A 545 18.98 -48.14 -22.45
N VAL A 546 18.19 -47.14 -22.85
CA VAL A 546 17.51 -47.03 -24.18
C VAL A 546 16.56 -45.81 -24.19
N GLU A 547 16.95 -44.83 -24.99
CA GLU A 547 16.16 -44.05 -25.98
C GLU A 547 14.64 -43.86 -25.78
N GLY A 548 14.20 -42.60 -25.63
CA GLY A 548 12.76 -42.29 -25.76
C GLY A 548 12.32 -40.87 -25.37
N LYS A 549 12.37 -39.95 -26.35
CA LYS A 549 11.43 -38.82 -26.56
C LYS A 549 11.09 -37.93 -25.36
N LYS A 550 11.77 -36.78 -25.30
CA LYS A 550 11.49 -35.65 -24.40
C LYS A 550 10.50 -34.66 -25.05
N VAL A 551 9.27 -34.60 -24.53
CA VAL A 551 8.38 -33.44 -24.64
C VAL A 551 8.27 -32.87 -23.22
N GLU A 552 8.95 -31.76 -22.95
CA GLU A 552 8.86 -31.05 -21.68
C GLU A 552 7.88 -29.88 -21.82
N ASP A 553 6.74 -30.01 -21.14
CA ASP A 553 6.00 -28.89 -20.59
C ASP A 553 6.81 -28.27 -19.44
N LYS A 554 7.21 -27.00 -19.60
CA LYS A 554 7.76 -26.18 -18.51
C LYS A 554 6.65 -25.30 -17.94
N VAL A 555 6.05 -25.76 -16.84
CA VAL A 555 5.30 -24.92 -15.91
C VAL A 555 6.29 -24.30 -14.91
N GLY A 556 6.12 -23.00 -14.69
CA GLY A 556 7.14 -22.09 -14.19
C GLY A 556 7.54 -22.22 -12.72
N ALA A 557 8.83 -22.09 -12.49
CA ALA A 557 9.37 -21.57 -11.24
C ALA A 557 9.52 -20.05 -11.40
N GLU A 558 8.67 -19.28 -10.71
CA GLU A 558 8.85 -17.82 -10.62
C GLU A 558 9.97 -17.51 -9.62
N ASP A 559 11.10 -17.07 -10.16
CA ASP A 559 12.22 -16.48 -9.45
C ASP A 559 11.76 -15.30 -8.57
N LYS A 560 11.82 -15.45 -7.25
CA LYS A 560 11.89 -14.32 -6.31
C LYS A 560 13.26 -13.65 -6.43
N LYS A 561 13.43 -12.86 -7.49
CA LYS A 561 14.62 -12.02 -7.70
C LYS A 561 14.51 -10.80 -6.79
N GLN A 562 15.14 -10.87 -5.62
CA GLN A 562 15.51 -9.65 -4.89
C GLN A 562 16.35 -8.77 -5.82
N GLU A 563 15.83 -7.58 -6.13
CA GLU A 563 16.49 -6.54 -6.93
C GLU A 563 17.73 -6.06 -6.16
N LYS A 564 18.86 -6.77 -6.29
CA LYS A 564 20.12 -6.37 -5.66
C LYS A 564 20.54 -5.02 -6.24
N VAL A 565 20.75 -4.04 -5.37
CA VAL A 565 21.23 -2.68 -5.71
C VAL A 565 22.50 -2.81 -6.56
N THR A 566 22.49 -2.21 -7.74
CA THR A 566 23.67 -2.15 -8.62
C THR A 566 23.80 -0.75 -9.20
N ASN A 567 25.02 -0.27 -9.42
CA ASN A 567 25.30 1.06 -10.00
C ASN A 567 25.02 1.13 -11.51
N PHE A 568 24.51 0.06 -12.11
CA PHE A 568 24.21 -0.04 -13.53
C PHE A 568 23.29 1.07 -14.04
N PRO A 569 22.19 1.43 -13.35
CA PRO A 569 21.32 2.49 -13.82
C PRO A 569 21.98 3.88 -13.78
N MET A 570 22.85 4.14 -12.80
CA MET A 570 23.61 5.40 -12.74
C MET A 570 24.59 5.53 -13.90
N LEU A 571 25.32 4.47 -14.24
CA LEU A 571 26.22 4.45 -15.38
C LEU A 571 25.49 4.64 -16.72
N ALA A 572 24.29 4.08 -16.84
CA ALA A 572 23.46 4.25 -18.03
C ALA A 572 22.82 5.64 -18.13
N ALA A 573 22.61 6.33 -17.00
CA ALA A 573 22.01 7.67 -16.95
C ALA A 573 22.97 8.78 -17.43
N VAL A 574 24.26 8.70 -17.13
CA VAL A 574 25.25 9.75 -17.48
C VAL A 574 25.27 10.08 -18.99
N PRO A 575 25.40 9.10 -19.91
CA PRO A 575 25.36 9.38 -21.35
C PRO A 575 24.06 10.01 -21.85
N ARG A 576 22.93 9.72 -21.18
CA ARG A 576 21.61 10.22 -21.58
C ARG A 576 21.43 11.68 -21.23
N LEU A 577 21.94 12.10 -20.09
CA LEU A 577 21.95 13.50 -19.68
C LEU A 577 22.75 14.35 -20.66
N LEU A 578 23.93 13.87 -21.06
CA LEU A 578 24.77 14.55 -22.04
C LEU A 578 24.06 14.69 -23.39
N GLY A 579 23.37 13.62 -23.82
CA GLY A 579 22.54 13.65 -25.02
C GLY A 579 21.34 14.60 -24.92
N ALA A 580 20.71 14.70 -23.74
CA ALA A 580 19.58 15.60 -23.50
C ALA A 580 20.02 17.07 -23.50
N SER A 581 21.16 17.40 -22.86
CA SER A 581 21.72 18.76 -22.88
C SER A 581 22.08 19.18 -24.31
N TRP A 582 22.70 18.29 -25.08
CA TRP A 582 23.03 18.57 -26.49
C TRP A 582 21.78 18.76 -27.36
N SER A 583 20.78 17.90 -27.18
CA SER A 583 19.54 17.97 -27.97
C SER A 583 18.78 19.28 -27.69
N LEU A 584 18.68 19.69 -26.43
CA LEU A 584 18.05 20.96 -26.04
C LEU A 584 18.79 22.18 -26.60
N LEU A 585 20.12 22.18 -26.57
CA LEU A 585 20.94 23.24 -27.17
C LEU A 585 20.77 23.31 -28.70
N LEU A 586 20.69 22.16 -29.38
CA LEU A 586 20.46 22.13 -30.83
C LEU A 586 19.09 22.68 -31.22
N SER A 587 18.04 22.38 -30.46
CA SER A 587 16.68 22.90 -30.70
C SER A 587 16.59 24.43 -30.62
N LEU A 588 17.47 25.09 -29.85
CA LEU A 588 17.54 26.55 -29.75
C LEU A 588 18.13 27.21 -30.99
N THR A 589 19.12 26.57 -31.60
CA THR A 589 19.87 27.19 -32.71
C THR A 589 19.10 27.19 -34.04
N GLY A 590 17.93 26.52 -34.11
CA GLY A 590 17.13 26.38 -35.34
C GLY A 590 17.89 25.71 -36.50
N SER A 591 19.13 25.24 -36.25
CA SER A 591 20.06 24.83 -37.29
C SER A 591 19.88 23.34 -37.53
N SER A 592 18.89 22.98 -38.36
CA SER A 592 18.96 21.69 -39.05
C SER A 592 20.07 21.77 -40.10
N ARG A 593 21.33 21.60 -39.71
CA ARG A 593 22.36 21.14 -40.63
C ARG A 593 22.71 19.70 -40.24
N GLY A 594 22.35 18.80 -41.15
CA GLY A 594 22.53 17.36 -41.03
C GLY A 594 23.97 16.90 -41.22
#